data_AF-A0A0C2ZGF9-F1
#
_entry.id   AF-A0A0C2ZGF9-F1
#
_cell.length_a   1.000
_cell.length_b   1.000
_cell.length_c   1.000
_cell.angle_alpha   90.00
_cell.angle_beta   90.00
_cell.angle_gamma   90.00
#
_symmetry.space_group_name_H-M   'P 1'
#
loop_
_entity.id
_entity.type
_entity.pdbx_description
1 polymer ?
#
loop_
_entity_poly.entity_id
_entity_poly.type
_entity_poly.pdbx_seq_one_letter_code
_entity_poly.pdbx_strand_id
1 'polypeptide(L)'
;MNRVNFDRIKKECFWEYSMSDEDIKRLAMSDNPQEQKFIFEKILLNSSAMFRDLKLFEQKRLKGLIDGYQVPTFNHDYAFKRKNMAEVYFLNKPLLVDELRWIV
;
A
#
# COMPACT_ATOMS: atom_id res chain seq x y z
N MET A 1 18.96 7.42 2.18
CA MET A 1 17.58 7.47 2.71
C MET A 1 16.60 7.53 1.55
N ASN A 2 15.84 6.46 1.29
CA ASN A 2 14.86 6.46 0.20
C ASN A 2 13.62 7.25 0.62
N ARG A 3 13.54 8.53 0.22
CA ARG A 3 12.37 9.39 0.44
C ARG A 3 11.18 8.91 -0.40
N VAL A 4 9.99 9.01 0.17
CA VAL A 4 8.71 8.87 -0.55
C VAL A 4 8.65 9.94 -1.64
N ASN A 5 8.14 9.58 -2.83
CA ASN A 5 7.96 10.51 -3.94
C ASN A 5 6.47 10.86 -4.06
N PHE A 6 6.08 12.02 -3.53
CA PHE A 6 4.69 12.45 -3.51
C PHE A 6 4.13 12.77 -4.90
N ASP A 7 4.96 13.28 -5.83
CA ASP A 7 4.53 13.53 -7.20
C ASP A 7 4.09 12.25 -7.92
N ARG A 8 4.84 11.15 -7.70
CA ARG A 8 4.42 9.82 -8.18
C ARG A 8 3.13 9.38 -7.52
N ILE A 9 3.03 9.47 -6.19
CA ILE A 9 1.82 9.05 -5.46
C ILE A 9 0.59 9.81 -5.96
N LYS A 10 0.68 11.13 -6.14
CA LYS A 10 -0.41 11.94 -6.71
C LYS A 10 -0.78 11.46 -8.12
N LYS A 11 0.22 11.30 -9.00
CA LYS A 11 0.01 10.90 -10.39
C LYS A 11 -0.55 9.48 -10.55
N GLU A 12 -0.11 8.52 -9.76
CA GLU A 12 -0.47 7.11 -9.93
C GLU A 12 -1.63 6.69 -9.03
N CYS A 13 -1.65 7.15 -7.78
CA CYS A 13 -2.59 6.66 -6.77
C CYS A 13 -3.81 7.57 -6.59
N PHE A 14 -3.71 8.85 -6.95
CA PHE A 14 -4.74 9.87 -6.72
C PHE A 14 -4.98 10.72 -7.97
N TRP A 15 -4.88 10.15 -9.17
CA TRP A 15 -5.02 10.86 -10.44
C TRP A 15 -6.40 11.53 -10.60
N GLU A 16 -7.40 11.02 -9.89
CA GLU A 16 -8.78 11.52 -9.87
C GLU A 16 -9.05 12.53 -8.73
N TYR A 17 -8.07 12.82 -7.86
CA TYR A 17 -8.23 13.74 -6.73
C TYR A 17 -7.23 14.90 -6.79
N SER A 18 -7.66 16.09 -6.39
CA SER A 18 -6.76 17.23 -6.19
C SER A 18 -6.12 17.18 -4.79
N MET A 19 -5.18 16.25 -4.58
CA MET A 19 -4.46 16.07 -3.31
C MET A 19 -3.15 16.85 -3.27
N SER A 20 -2.89 17.56 -2.17
CA SER A 20 -1.56 18.08 -1.85
C SER A 20 -0.68 17.04 -1.17
N ASP A 21 0.63 17.32 -1.07
CA ASP A 21 1.56 16.48 -0.31
C ASP A 21 1.18 16.45 1.18
N GLU A 22 0.69 17.57 1.70
CA GLU A 22 0.23 17.76 3.07
C GLU A 22 -1.04 16.93 3.34
N ASP A 23 -1.97 16.88 2.39
CA ASP A 23 -3.17 16.04 2.51
C ASP A 23 -2.83 14.57 2.62
N ILE A 24 -1.93 14.08 1.75
CA ILE A 24 -1.48 12.68 1.75
C ILE A 24 -0.81 12.34 3.08
N LYS A 25 0.08 13.20 3.58
CA LYS A 25 0.74 13.01 4.89
C LYS A 25 -0.28 13.02 6.02
N ARG A 26 -1.19 14.00 6.05
CA ARG A 26 -2.23 14.14 7.07
C ARG A 26 -3.11 12.90 7.12
N LEU A 27 -3.58 12.41 5.96
CA LEU A 27 -4.45 11.24 5.90
C LEU A 27 -3.74 9.96 6.31
N ALA A 28 -2.46 9.78 5.95
CA ALA A 28 -1.66 8.65 6.41
C ALA A 28 -1.39 8.68 7.93
N MET A 29 -1.26 9.88 8.51
CA MET A 29 -1.04 10.11 9.94
C MET A 29 -2.33 10.26 10.76
N SER A 30 -3.49 10.37 10.12
CA SER A 30 -4.79 10.56 10.77
C SER A 30 -5.09 9.47 11.78
N ASP A 31 -5.80 9.77 12.87
CA ASP A 31 -6.30 8.77 13.79
C ASP A 31 -7.61 8.11 13.31
N ASN A 32 -8.18 8.60 12.21
CA ASN A 32 -9.37 8.04 11.58
C ASN A 32 -9.00 6.77 10.76
N PRO A 33 -9.48 5.57 11.13
CA PRO A 33 -9.13 4.34 10.42
C PRO A 33 -9.60 4.31 8.96
N GLN A 34 -10.72 4.96 8.63
CA GLN A 34 -11.26 5.02 7.28
C GLN A 34 -10.37 5.88 6.36
N GLU A 35 -9.86 7.00 6.86
CA GLU A 35 -8.90 7.85 6.13
C GLU A 35 -7.59 7.09 5.84
N GLN A 36 -7.05 6.40 6.85
CA GLN A 36 -5.84 5.58 6.67
C GLN A 36 -6.06 4.45 5.67
N LYS A 37 -7.18 3.73 5.79
CA LYS A 37 -7.55 2.63 4.90
C LYS A 37 -7.63 3.12 3.45
N PHE A 38 -8.28 4.26 3.23
CA PHE A 38 -8.39 4.86 1.90
C PHE A 38 -7.01 5.12 1.26
N ILE A 39 -6.09 5.79 1.97
CA ILE A 39 -4.75 6.07 1.42
C ILE A 39 -3.96 4.78 1.19
N PHE A 40 -4.05 3.85 2.14
CA PHE A 40 -3.37 2.57 2.06
C PHE A 40 -3.81 1.79 0.82
N GLU A 41 -5.12 1.67 0.58
CA GLU A 41 -5.64 0.91 -0.56
C GLU A 41 -5.26 1.54 -1.89
N LYS A 42 -5.30 2.88 -2.00
CA LYS A 42 -4.85 3.58 -3.21
C LYS A 42 -3.37 3.31 -3.51
N ILE A 43 -2.50 3.38 -2.50
CA ILE A 43 -1.06 3.08 -2.69
C ILE A 43 -0.85 1.60 -2.97
N LEU A 44 -1.50 0.71 -2.20
CA LEU A 44 -1.37 -0.74 -2.34
C LEU A 44 -1.77 -1.18 -3.74
N LEU A 45 -2.81 -0.62 -4.34
CA LEU A 45 -3.30 -1.08 -5.64
C LEU A 45 -2.66 -0.36 -6.81
N ASN A 46 -2.26 0.91 -6.67
CA ASN A 46 -1.88 1.72 -7.84
C ASN A 46 -0.39 2.07 -7.92
N SER A 47 0.34 2.11 -6.80
CA SER A 47 1.74 2.59 -6.81
C SER A 47 2.68 1.61 -7.53
N SER A 48 3.44 2.12 -8.50
CA SER A 48 4.54 1.39 -9.15
C SER A 48 5.73 1.16 -8.22
N ALA A 49 5.86 1.95 -7.14
CA ALA A 49 6.89 1.83 -6.12
C ALA A 49 6.31 1.47 -4.74
N MET A 50 5.32 0.58 -4.72
CA MET A 50 4.52 0.19 -3.55
C MET A 50 5.30 0.08 -2.24
N PHE A 51 6.40 -0.69 -2.20
CA PHE A 51 7.16 -0.91 -0.97
C PHE A 51 7.82 0.37 -0.43
N ARG A 52 8.13 1.33 -1.30
CA ARG A 52 8.67 2.62 -0.88
C ARG A 52 7.56 3.52 -0.38
N ASP A 53 6.44 3.55 -1.09
CA ASP A 53 5.34 4.46 -0.80
C ASP A 53 4.55 4.03 0.44
N LEU A 54 4.43 2.72 0.71
CA LEU A 54 3.84 2.19 1.95
C LEU A 54 4.66 2.53 3.21
N LYS A 55 5.94 2.93 3.08
CA LYS A 55 6.73 3.45 4.22
C LYS A 55 6.28 4.83 4.69
N LEU A 56 5.27 5.42 4.05
CA LEU A 56 4.57 6.60 4.54
C LEU A 56 3.87 6.33 5.89
N PHE A 57 3.46 5.08 6.13
CA PHE A 57 2.80 4.68 7.37
C PHE A 57 3.84 4.23 8.42
N GLU A 58 3.55 4.50 9.70
CA GLU A 58 4.30 3.91 10.81
C GLU A 58 4.17 2.38 10.78
N GLN A 59 5.23 1.64 11.11
CA GLN A 59 5.28 0.18 10.97
C GLN A 59 4.13 -0.55 11.70
N LYS A 60 3.81 -0.16 12.94
CA LYS A 60 2.72 -0.78 13.71
C LYS A 60 1.37 -0.58 13.02
N ARG A 61 1.15 0.62 12.49
CA ARG A 61 -0.07 1.01 11.76
C ARG A 61 -0.18 0.28 10.42
N LEU A 62 0.92 0.25 9.66
CA LEU A 62 1.02 -0.46 8.39
C LEU A 62 0.68 -1.95 8.55
N LYS A 63 1.18 -2.59 9.62
CA LYS A 63 0.82 -3.98 9.94
C LYS A 63 -0.69 -4.16 10.09
N GLY A 64 -1.35 -3.29 10.86
CA GLY A 64 -2.80 -3.33 11.04
C GLY A 64 -3.57 -3.15 9.72
N LEU A 65 -3.12 -2.25 8.85
CA LEU A 65 -3.72 -2.01 7.54
C LEU A 65 -3.57 -3.23 6.61
N ILE A 66 -2.37 -3.83 6.55
CA ILE A 66 -2.12 -5.03 5.74
C ILE A 66 -2.95 -6.22 6.24
N ASP A 67 -2.96 -6.47 7.55
CA ASP A 67 -3.70 -7.58 8.15
C ASP A 67 -5.22 -7.41 7.96
N GLY A 68 -5.71 -6.16 8.08
CA GLY A 68 -7.14 -5.83 7.95
C GLY A 68 -7.65 -5.75 6.51
N TYR A 69 -6.77 -5.63 5.50
CA TYR A 69 -7.17 -5.49 4.11
C TYR A 69 -7.88 -6.74 3.60
N GLN A 70 -9.12 -6.57 3.14
CA GLN A 70 -9.91 -7.63 2.51
C GLN A 70 -9.69 -7.57 1.00
N VAL A 71 -9.25 -8.68 0.42
CA VAL A 71 -9.04 -8.75 -1.03
C VAL A 71 -10.42 -8.67 -1.71
N PRO A 72 -10.65 -7.70 -2.59
CA PRO A 72 -11.93 -7.54 -3.27
C PRO A 72 -12.16 -8.66 -4.29
N THR A 73 -13.43 -8.91 -4.62
CA THR A 73 -13.82 -9.84 -5.70
C THR A 73 -13.44 -9.30 -7.08
N PHE A 74 -13.55 -7.99 -7.28
CA PHE A 74 -13.11 -7.34 -8.51
C PHE A 74 -11.58 -7.28 -8.57
N ASN A 75 -11.01 -7.71 -9.70
CA ASN A 75 -9.55 -7.77 -9.91
C ASN A 75 -8.82 -8.52 -8.77
N HIS A 76 -9.45 -9.59 -8.28
CA HIS A 76 -9.03 -10.34 -7.10
C HIS A 76 -7.56 -10.76 -7.16
N ASP A 77 -7.12 -11.37 -8.24
CA ASP A 77 -5.77 -11.92 -8.35
C ASP A 77 -4.70 -10.83 -8.29
N TYR A 78 -4.95 -9.68 -8.92
CA TYR A 78 -4.06 -8.53 -8.83
C TYR A 78 -3.97 -8.01 -7.39
N ALA A 79 -5.12 -7.78 -6.75
CA ALA A 79 -5.16 -7.28 -5.37
C ALA A 79 -4.55 -8.28 -4.38
N PHE A 80 -4.78 -9.58 -4.57
CA PHE A 80 -4.18 -10.66 -3.81
C PHE A 80 -2.65 -10.65 -3.92
N LYS A 81 -2.12 -10.59 -5.15
CA LYS A 81 -0.67 -10.53 -5.38
C LYS A 81 -0.04 -9.33 -4.68
N ARG A 82 -0.64 -8.15 -4.83
CA ARG A 82 -0.17 -6.90 -4.19
C ARG A 82 -0.20 -7.00 -2.66
N LYS A 83 -1.30 -7.52 -2.08
CA LYS A 83 -1.41 -7.79 -0.64
C LYS A 83 -0.32 -8.75 -0.16
N ASN A 84 -0.18 -9.92 -0.80
CA ASN A 84 0.77 -10.93 -0.36
C ASN A 84 2.22 -10.45 -0.48
N MET A 85 2.55 -9.68 -1.53
CA MET A 85 3.84 -8.99 -1.64
C MET A 85 4.10 -8.05 -0.45
N ALA A 86 3.11 -7.25 -0.05
CA ALA A 86 3.24 -6.38 1.12
C ALA A 86 3.39 -7.18 2.43
N GLU A 87 2.65 -8.27 2.58
CA GLU A 87 2.75 -9.18 3.74
C GLU A 87 4.14 -9.82 3.85
N VAL A 88 4.71 -10.29 2.74
CA VAL A 88 6.07 -10.85 2.69
C VAL A 88 7.09 -9.78 3.08
N TYR A 89 7.03 -8.61 2.43
CA TYR A 89 8.05 -7.58 2.60
C TYR A 89 8.03 -6.92 3.98
N PHE A 90 6.85 -6.63 4.55
CA PHE A 90 6.73 -5.88 5.80
C PHE A 90 6.50 -6.75 7.02
N LEU A 91 5.89 -7.93 6.85
CA LEU A 91 5.44 -8.78 7.95
C LEU A 91 6.13 -10.16 7.98
N ASN A 92 7.05 -10.42 7.04
CA ASN A 92 7.74 -11.71 6.89
C ASN A 92 6.78 -12.90 6.80
N LYS A 93 5.59 -12.71 6.20
CA LYS A 93 4.67 -13.83 5.91
C LYS A 93 5.13 -14.61 4.68
N PRO A 94 4.64 -15.85 4.48
CA PRO A 94 4.99 -16.65 3.31
C PRO A 94 4.57 -16.00 1.98
N LEU A 95 5.39 -16.20 0.94
CA LEU A 95 5.08 -15.83 -0.43
C LEU A 95 4.18 -16.91 -1.06
N LEU A 96 2.91 -16.55 -1.26
CA LEU A 96 1.88 -17.43 -1.79
C LEU A 96 1.73 -17.33 -3.31
N VAL A 97 2.26 -16.27 -3.92
CA VAL A 97 2.22 -16.09 -5.38
C VAL A 97 3.29 -16.96 -6.04
N ASP A 98 2.86 -18.02 -6.72
CA ASP A 98 3.76 -19.01 -7.33
C ASP A 98 4.74 -18.39 -8.32
N GLU A 99 4.28 -17.47 -9.18
CA GLU A 99 5.09 -16.76 -10.19
C GLU A 99 6.25 -15.95 -9.59
N LEU A 100 6.16 -15.59 -8.31
CA LEU A 100 7.17 -14.79 -7.61
C LEU A 100 8.10 -15.66 -6.76
N ARG A 101 7.80 -16.95 -6.58
CA ARG A 101 8.66 -17.85 -5.81
C ARG A 101 9.95 -18.10 -6.57
N TRP A 102 11.07 -17.97 -5.87
CA TRP A 102 12.35 -18.38 -6.42
C TRP A 102 12.44 -19.91 -6.35
N ILE A 103 12.22 -20.57 -7.49
CA ILE A 103 12.43 -22.02 -7.62
C ILE A 103 13.92 -22.22 -7.92
N VAL A 104 14.60 -22.94 -7.05
CA VAL A 104 16.00 -23.40 -7.23
C VAL A 104 16.00 -24.79 -7.82
#